data_AF-A0A2T1DSQ3-F1
#
_entry.id   AF-A0A2T1DSQ3-F1
#
_cell.length_a   1.000
_cell.length_b   1.000
_cell.length_c   1.000
_cell.angle_alpha   90.00
_cell.angle_beta   90.00
_cell.angle_gamma   90.00
#
_symmetry.space_group_name_H-M   'P 1'
#
loop_
_entity.id
_entity.type
_entity.pdbx_description
1 polymer ?
#
loop_
_entity_poly.entity_id
_entity_poly.type
_entity_poly.pdbx_seq_one_letter_code
_entity_poly.pdbx_strand_id
1 'polypeptide(L)'
;NFLKQKNVYCDAVYRAALGLYIGELNNVLQMYANLQGEGLASAISDYKIRKLQGRGITVVPQPDCHAAGMDVLDGILAEITDLLKPEAYEAGLQFPRGTILIGPPGTGKSLFAKSAATRLGLPLLCADWAGLISPIPGESVANLRALLQSAEASAPCLLFWDDYDKAFASADLSKDTGEEKKLAGMLLTWLQDRTPPVYTIVTLNRINQIPPELKRRFDRTIFVDLPHEGARHDIFGIHLLKYCGAIPNWSDRDWKILISEYGECTPDEIGKAVYLSAVRSYRQGRTRQITIDDLLYQRKQFTPANIANPAQIQSIRNNSKFALKASSDDRSKWRVEPDPIFKTMLGR
;
A
#
# COMPACT_ATOMS: atom_id res chain seq x y z
N ASN A 1 24.76 -3.70 -18.73
CA ASN A 1 26.13 -3.53 -19.27
C ASN A 1 26.84 -2.27 -18.78
N PHE A 2 26.29 -1.06 -18.98
CA PHE A 2 26.92 0.19 -18.52
C PHE A 2 27.30 0.19 -17.03
N LEU A 3 26.37 -0.15 -16.13
CA LEU A 3 26.64 -0.22 -14.68
C LEU A 3 27.70 -1.26 -14.31
N LYS A 4 27.75 -2.39 -15.04
CA LYS A 4 28.78 -3.43 -14.87
C LYS A 4 30.15 -2.90 -15.26
N GLN A 5 30.26 -2.15 -16.37
CA GLN A 5 31.51 -1.49 -16.79
C GLN A 5 32.00 -0.43 -15.79
N LYS A 6 31.07 0.21 -15.06
CA LYS A 6 31.39 1.18 -14.02
C LYS A 6 31.67 0.56 -12.65
N ASN A 7 31.62 -0.77 -12.51
CA ASN A 7 31.79 -1.50 -11.24
C ASN A 7 30.85 -1.03 -10.10
N VAL A 8 29.64 -0.58 -10.46
CA VAL A 8 28.61 -0.11 -9.50
C VAL A 8 27.31 -0.91 -9.59
N TYR A 9 27.33 -2.04 -10.29
CA TYR A 9 26.15 -2.87 -10.50
C TYR A 9 25.75 -3.64 -9.23
N CYS A 10 24.53 -3.38 -8.77
CA CYS A 10 23.74 -4.29 -7.94
C CYS A 10 22.27 -4.13 -8.31
N ASP A 11 21.40 -5.07 -7.89
CA ASP A 11 19.98 -5.06 -8.26
C ASP A 11 19.25 -3.79 -7.82
N ALA A 12 19.61 -3.23 -6.66
CA ALA A 12 19.04 -1.97 -6.19
C ALA A 12 19.46 -0.79 -7.08
N VAL A 13 20.75 -0.66 -7.40
CA VAL A 13 21.26 0.41 -8.28
C VAL A 13 20.72 0.28 -9.69
N TYR A 14 20.61 -0.95 -10.20
CA TYR A 14 20.02 -1.22 -11.51
C TYR A 14 18.56 -0.76 -11.56
N ARG A 15 17.72 -1.19 -10.60
CA ARG A 15 16.32 -0.77 -10.51
C ARG A 15 16.19 0.75 -10.40
N ALA A 16 17.00 1.37 -9.54
CA ALA A 16 17.02 2.82 -9.39
C ALA A 16 17.47 3.53 -10.68
N ALA A 17 18.36 2.95 -11.48
CA ALA A 17 18.89 3.53 -12.71
C ALA A 17 17.98 3.35 -13.95
N LEU A 18 17.09 2.35 -13.95
CA LEU A 18 16.19 2.10 -15.08
C LEU A 18 15.39 3.35 -15.47
N GLY A 19 15.21 3.64 -16.76
CA GLY A 19 14.51 4.85 -17.22
C GLY A 19 15.33 6.15 -17.23
N LEU A 20 16.59 6.14 -16.75
CA LEU A 20 17.52 7.25 -16.99
C LEU A 20 18.31 7.03 -18.29
N TYR A 21 18.55 8.11 -19.02
CA TYR A 21 19.51 8.08 -20.14
C TYR A 21 20.93 7.84 -19.62
N ILE A 22 21.76 7.15 -20.40
CA ILE A 22 23.15 6.81 -20.01
C ILE A 22 23.96 8.06 -19.62
N GLY A 23 23.78 9.17 -20.34
CA GLY A 23 24.44 10.44 -20.02
C GLY A 23 24.03 10.99 -18.66
N GLU A 24 22.75 10.94 -18.33
CA GLU A 24 22.23 11.36 -17.01
C GLU A 24 22.74 10.46 -15.91
N LEU A 25 22.70 9.15 -16.12
CA LEU A 25 23.22 8.18 -15.18
C LEU A 25 24.71 8.44 -14.91
N ASN A 26 25.50 8.77 -15.94
CA ASN A 26 26.90 9.11 -15.78
C ASN A 26 27.09 10.38 -14.91
N ASN A 27 26.26 11.41 -15.09
CA ASN A 27 26.28 12.62 -14.25
C ASN A 27 25.95 12.31 -12.79
N VAL A 28 24.94 11.46 -12.55
CA VAL A 28 24.56 11.05 -11.19
C VAL A 28 25.67 10.22 -10.53
N LEU A 29 26.26 9.28 -11.26
CA LEU A 29 27.40 8.49 -10.79
C LEU A 29 28.62 9.37 -10.47
N GLN A 30 28.85 10.45 -11.21
CA GLN A 30 29.90 11.43 -10.91
C GLN A 30 29.58 12.26 -9.67
N MET A 31 28.33 12.72 -9.54
CA MET A 31 27.87 13.51 -8.39
C MET A 31 27.94 12.72 -7.07
N TYR A 32 27.69 11.41 -7.13
CA TYR A 32 27.70 10.51 -5.97
C TYR A 32 28.78 9.43 -6.07
N ALA A 33 29.98 9.79 -6.55
CA ALA A 33 31.08 8.85 -6.79
C ALA A 33 31.52 8.05 -5.56
N ASN A 34 31.24 8.56 -4.35
CA ASN A 34 31.62 7.93 -3.08
C ASN A 34 30.59 6.89 -2.58
N LEU A 35 29.41 6.80 -3.21
CA LEU A 35 28.35 5.89 -2.78
C LEU A 35 28.36 4.60 -3.61
N GLN A 36 28.04 3.48 -2.97
CA GLN A 36 27.83 2.19 -3.62
C GLN A 36 26.61 1.48 -3.03
N GLY A 37 26.14 0.43 -3.71
CA GLY A 37 25.04 -0.41 -3.22
C GLY A 37 23.75 0.38 -2.99
N GLU A 38 23.09 0.13 -1.86
CA GLU A 38 21.82 0.79 -1.50
C GLU A 38 21.94 2.31 -1.37
N GLY A 39 23.06 2.82 -0.86
CA GLY A 39 23.28 4.26 -0.74
C GLY A 39 23.27 4.97 -2.09
N LEU A 40 23.90 4.35 -3.10
CA LEU A 40 23.87 4.86 -4.47
C LEU A 40 22.49 4.72 -5.11
N ALA A 41 21.80 3.60 -4.86
CA ALA A 41 20.43 3.41 -5.34
C ALA A 41 19.47 4.49 -4.81
N SER A 42 19.56 4.81 -3.51
CA SER A 42 18.79 5.90 -2.90
C SER A 42 19.10 7.24 -3.55
N ALA A 43 20.38 7.56 -3.77
CA ALA A 43 20.79 8.82 -4.39
C ALA A 43 20.28 8.97 -5.85
N ILE A 44 20.28 7.88 -6.62
CA ILE A 44 19.70 7.86 -7.98
C ILE A 44 18.19 8.06 -7.93
N SER A 45 17.50 7.39 -7.01
CA SER A 45 16.05 7.57 -6.81
C SER A 45 15.73 9.00 -6.39
N ASP A 46 16.52 9.61 -5.50
CA ASP A 46 16.38 11.02 -5.10
C ASP A 46 16.62 11.99 -6.26
N TYR A 47 17.61 11.70 -7.11
CA TYR A 47 17.84 12.49 -8.33
C TYR A 47 16.63 12.46 -9.26
N LYS A 48 16.05 11.28 -9.50
CA LYS A 48 14.81 11.14 -10.28
C LYS A 48 13.67 11.91 -9.64
N ILE A 49 13.46 11.71 -8.34
CA ILE A 49 12.46 12.39 -7.54
C ILE A 49 12.55 13.91 -7.71
N ARG A 50 13.73 14.51 -7.58
CA ARG A 50 13.93 15.97 -7.76
C ARG A 50 13.65 16.43 -9.19
N LYS A 51 14.04 15.64 -10.19
CA LYS A 51 13.73 15.93 -11.61
C LYS A 51 12.21 15.91 -11.87
N LEU A 52 11.51 15.00 -11.20
CA LEU A 52 10.06 14.84 -11.31
C LEU A 52 9.28 15.91 -10.54
N GLN A 53 9.81 16.41 -9.41
CA GLN A 53 9.21 17.54 -8.69
C GLN A 53 9.11 18.81 -9.56
N GLY A 54 10.05 19.03 -10.47
CA GLY A 54 9.99 20.12 -11.46
C GLY A 54 8.86 19.98 -12.50
N ARG A 55 8.12 18.87 -12.51
CA ARG A 55 7.01 18.58 -13.45
C ARG A 55 5.64 18.49 -12.76
N GLY A 56 5.51 18.98 -11.53
CA GLY A 56 4.23 19.00 -10.80
C GLY A 56 3.85 17.66 -10.17
N ILE A 57 4.81 16.75 -10.00
CA ILE A 57 4.59 15.44 -9.37
C ILE A 57 4.88 15.53 -7.88
N THR A 58 3.86 15.26 -7.06
CA THR A 58 3.99 15.20 -5.60
C THR A 58 4.68 13.90 -5.19
N VAL A 59 5.90 14.02 -4.71
CA VAL A 59 6.65 12.91 -4.11
C VAL A 59 6.14 12.76 -2.68
N VAL A 60 5.55 11.61 -2.39
CA VAL A 60 5.02 11.34 -1.04
C VAL A 60 6.16 10.97 -0.11
N PRO A 61 6.23 11.56 1.10
CA PRO A 61 7.23 11.20 2.10
C PRO A 61 7.15 9.71 2.44
N GLN A 62 8.29 9.11 2.78
CA GLN A 62 8.32 7.73 3.25
C GLN A 62 7.42 7.58 4.48
N PRO A 63 6.60 6.52 4.57
CA PRO A 63 5.70 6.34 5.69
C PRO A 63 6.48 6.05 6.98
N ASP A 64 5.99 6.57 8.11
CA ASP A 64 6.57 6.36 9.45
C ASP A 64 6.69 4.89 9.86
N CYS A 65 5.90 4.01 9.25
CA CYS A 65 5.88 2.59 9.52
C CYS A 65 5.52 1.78 8.25
N HIS A 66 5.84 0.50 8.28
CA HIS A 66 5.47 -0.48 7.26
C HIS A 66 4.15 -1.16 7.62
N ALA A 67 3.39 -1.59 6.60
CA ALA A 67 2.20 -2.39 6.80
C ALA A 67 2.57 -3.80 7.27
N ALA A 68 1.93 -4.28 8.34
CA ALA A 68 2.18 -5.61 8.91
C ALA A 68 1.03 -6.58 8.57
N GLY A 69 1.35 -7.87 8.50
CA GLY A 69 0.36 -8.93 8.28
C GLY A 69 -0.19 -9.00 6.85
N MET A 70 0.56 -8.54 5.85
CA MET A 70 0.16 -8.52 4.44
C MET A 70 1.13 -9.35 3.58
N ASP A 71 1.42 -10.58 4.00
CA ASP A 71 2.43 -11.46 3.40
C ASP A 71 2.13 -11.84 1.95
N VAL A 72 0.84 -12.00 1.58
CA VAL A 72 0.47 -12.23 0.18
C VAL A 72 0.86 -11.04 -0.68
N LEU A 73 0.57 -9.82 -0.21
CA LEU A 73 0.96 -8.60 -0.90
C LEU A 73 2.49 -8.46 -1.00
N ASP A 74 3.22 -8.87 0.04
CA ASP A 74 4.68 -8.90 0.04
C ASP A 74 5.23 -9.86 -1.02
N GLY A 75 4.60 -11.02 -1.20
CA GLY A 75 4.91 -11.94 -2.29
C GLY A 75 4.75 -11.31 -3.67
N ILE A 76 3.75 -10.44 -3.85
CA ILE A 76 3.55 -9.70 -5.10
C ILE A 76 4.67 -8.67 -5.32
N LEU A 77 5.12 -7.99 -4.27
CA LEU A 77 6.27 -7.09 -4.38
C LEU A 77 7.56 -7.84 -4.74
N ALA A 78 7.73 -9.07 -4.24
CA ALA A 78 8.85 -9.93 -4.62
C ALA A 78 8.76 -10.33 -6.10
N GLU A 79 7.59 -10.74 -6.57
CA GLU A 79 7.35 -11.05 -7.99
C GLU A 79 7.62 -9.84 -8.89
N ILE A 80 7.14 -8.64 -8.52
CA ILE A 80 7.44 -7.40 -9.25
C ILE A 80 8.94 -7.15 -9.30
N THR A 81 9.65 -7.39 -8.19
CA THR A 81 11.12 -7.24 -8.14
C THR A 81 11.80 -8.16 -9.14
N ASP A 82 11.36 -9.41 -9.25
CA ASP A 82 11.90 -10.36 -10.21
C ASP A 82 11.58 -9.97 -11.65
N LEU A 83 10.37 -9.47 -11.92
CA LEU A 83 9.94 -9.03 -13.25
C LEU A 83 10.59 -7.72 -13.72
N LEU A 84 11.28 -6.99 -12.84
CA LEU A 84 12.12 -5.84 -13.21
C LEU A 84 13.53 -6.23 -13.67
N LYS A 85 13.92 -7.49 -13.48
CA LYS A 85 15.26 -7.96 -13.87
C LYS A 85 15.38 -8.11 -15.39
N PRO A 86 16.57 -7.87 -15.97
CA PRO A 86 16.78 -8.04 -17.42
C PRO A 86 16.37 -9.42 -17.93
N GLU A 87 16.63 -10.47 -17.16
CA GLU A 87 16.36 -11.85 -17.52
C GLU A 87 14.87 -12.11 -17.73
N ALA A 88 14.00 -11.43 -16.97
CA ALA A 88 12.55 -11.52 -17.15
C ALA A 88 12.11 -10.90 -18.48
N TYR A 89 12.72 -9.78 -18.86
CA TYR A 89 12.48 -9.13 -20.15
C TYR A 89 12.99 -9.99 -21.32
N GLU A 90 14.18 -10.56 -21.21
CA GLU A 90 14.77 -11.46 -22.21
C GLU A 90 13.95 -12.74 -22.39
N ALA A 91 13.34 -13.24 -21.31
CA ALA A 91 12.41 -14.36 -21.35
C ALA A 91 11.04 -14.03 -21.97
N GLY A 92 10.79 -12.78 -22.36
CA GLY A 92 9.52 -12.33 -22.93
C GLY A 92 8.37 -12.23 -21.92
N LEU A 93 8.68 -12.19 -20.61
CA LEU A 93 7.68 -12.04 -19.57
C LEU A 93 7.14 -10.62 -19.55
N GLN A 94 5.82 -10.48 -19.45
CA GLN A 94 5.16 -9.18 -19.38
C GLN A 94 5.18 -8.65 -17.95
N PHE A 95 5.52 -7.38 -17.80
CA PHE A 95 5.44 -6.69 -16.52
C PHE A 95 3.97 -6.50 -16.10
N PRO A 96 3.60 -6.78 -14.84
CA PRO A 96 2.22 -6.71 -14.39
C PRO A 96 1.71 -5.27 -14.41
N ARG A 97 0.43 -5.12 -14.73
CA ARG A 97 -0.23 -3.83 -14.82
C ARG A 97 -0.54 -3.27 -13.44
N GLY A 98 -0.95 -4.08 -12.50
CA GLY A 98 -1.35 -3.54 -11.21
C GLY A 98 -2.30 -4.38 -10.41
N THR A 99 -2.62 -3.84 -9.25
CA THR A 99 -3.51 -4.46 -8.27
C THR A 99 -4.54 -3.48 -7.75
N ILE A 100 -5.76 -3.97 -7.57
CA ILE A 100 -6.80 -3.29 -6.81
C ILE A 100 -6.77 -3.81 -5.37
N LEU A 101 -6.66 -2.91 -4.41
CA LEU A 101 -6.77 -3.17 -2.97
C LEU A 101 -8.16 -2.75 -2.47
N ILE A 102 -8.91 -3.69 -1.94
CA ILE A 102 -10.29 -3.49 -1.52
C ILE A 102 -10.41 -3.85 -0.06
N GLY A 103 -11.07 -3.05 0.74
CA GLY A 103 -11.29 -3.42 2.13
C GLY A 103 -11.89 -2.30 2.96
N PRO A 104 -12.24 -2.59 4.22
CA PRO A 104 -12.69 -1.57 5.16
C PRO A 104 -11.69 -0.41 5.28
N PRO A 105 -12.15 0.80 5.63
CA PRO A 105 -11.24 1.91 5.94
C PRO A 105 -10.36 1.54 7.14
N GLY A 106 -9.14 2.09 7.20
CA GLY A 106 -8.23 1.86 8.33
C GLY A 106 -7.46 0.52 8.31
N THR A 107 -7.65 -0.35 7.32
CA THR A 107 -6.91 -1.63 7.17
C THR A 107 -5.51 -1.50 6.56
N GLY A 108 -5.03 -0.27 6.32
CA GLY A 108 -3.65 -0.04 5.87
C GLY A 108 -3.42 -0.11 4.36
N LYS A 109 -4.47 -0.06 3.53
CA LYS A 109 -4.33 -0.13 2.06
C LYS A 109 -3.46 0.98 1.47
N SER A 110 -3.73 2.24 1.83
CA SER A 110 -2.93 3.39 1.38
C SER A 110 -1.54 3.41 2.01
N LEU A 111 -1.39 2.88 3.23
CA LEU A 111 -0.09 2.69 3.88
C LEU A 111 0.76 1.66 3.12
N PHE A 112 0.17 0.54 2.71
CA PHE A 112 0.84 -0.48 1.91
C PHE A 112 1.35 0.10 0.59
N ALA A 113 0.53 0.85 -0.15
CA ALA A 113 0.96 1.47 -1.41
C ALA A 113 2.19 2.39 -1.23
N LYS A 114 2.20 3.19 -0.17
CA LYS A 114 3.33 4.07 0.18
C LYS A 114 4.58 3.26 0.59
N SER A 115 4.39 2.20 1.37
CA SER A 115 5.48 1.33 1.80
C SER A 115 6.04 0.49 0.64
N ALA A 116 5.22 0.09 -0.32
CA ALA A 116 5.60 -0.69 -1.49
C ALA A 116 6.65 0.04 -2.34
N ALA A 117 6.45 1.34 -2.57
CA ALA A 117 7.42 2.17 -3.29
C ALA A 117 8.80 2.15 -2.64
N THR A 118 8.83 2.31 -1.32
CA THR A 118 10.06 2.29 -0.51
C THR A 118 10.75 0.93 -0.61
N ARG A 119 9.99 -0.17 -0.48
CA ARG A 119 10.53 -1.53 -0.55
C ARG A 119 11.05 -1.92 -1.93
N LEU A 120 10.39 -1.44 -2.98
CA LEU A 120 10.82 -1.67 -4.36
C LEU A 120 11.95 -0.72 -4.78
N GLY A 121 12.21 0.35 -4.02
CA GLY A 121 13.15 1.40 -4.40
C GLY A 121 12.70 2.21 -5.62
N LEU A 122 11.39 2.30 -5.86
CA LEU A 122 10.81 2.94 -7.03
C LEU A 122 10.10 4.26 -6.67
N PRO A 123 10.08 5.25 -7.59
CA PRO A 123 9.26 6.45 -7.42
C PRO A 123 7.77 6.11 -7.25
N LEU A 124 7.09 6.83 -6.36
CA LEU A 124 5.63 6.77 -6.19
C LEU A 124 4.98 8.03 -6.74
N LEU A 125 4.12 7.86 -7.72
CA LEU A 125 3.28 8.90 -8.29
C LEU A 125 1.89 8.76 -7.70
N CYS A 126 1.52 9.66 -6.79
CA CYS A 126 0.18 9.68 -6.22
C CYS A 126 -0.73 10.55 -7.09
N ALA A 127 -1.77 9.94 -7.63
CA ALA A 127 -2.76 10.60 -8.44
C ALA A 127 -4.01 10.89 -7.61
N ASP A 128 -4.47 12.13 -7.67
CA ASP A 128 -5.74 12.56 -7.10
C ASP A 128 -6.76 12.73 -8.21
N TRP A 129 -7.75 11.84 -8.27
CA TRP A 129 -8.78 11.89 -9.31
C TRP A 129 -9.60 13.18 -9.24
N ALA A 130 -9.95 13.65 -8.04
CA ALA A 130 -10.74 14.86 -7.87
C ALA A 130 -9.95 16.09 -8.36
N GLY A 131 -8.65 16.12 -8.08
CA GLY A 131 -7.74 17.17 -8.57
C GLY A 131 -7.53 17.19 -10.09
N LEU A 132 -7.87 16.12 -10.80
CA LEU A 132 -7.79 16.09 -12.28
C LEU A 132 -8.98 16.76 -12.95
N ILE A 133 -10.13 16.84 -12.27
CA ILE A 133 -11.37 17.38 -12.83
C ILE A 133 -11.28 18.90 -12.82
N SER A 134 -11.38 19.51 -14.00
CA SER A 134 -11.42 20.96 -14.16
C SER A 134 -12.78 21.41 -14.68
N PRO A 135 -13.29 22.59 -14.25
CA PRO A 135 -14.46 23.20 -14.87
C PRO A 135 -14.20 23.66 -16.32
N ILE A 136 -12.95 23.73 -16.77
CA ILE A 136 -12.59 24.18 -18.12
C ILE A 136 -12.67 23.00 -19.10
N PRO A 137 -13.48 23.09 -20.17
CA PRO A 137 -13.65 22.00 -21.13
C PRO A 137 -12.31 21.52 -21.71
N GLY A 138 -12.05 20.22 -21.56
CA GLY A 138 -10.86 19.56 -22.13
C GLY A 138 -9.60 19.63 -21.27
N GLU A 139 -9.57 20.45 -20.23
CA GLU A 139 -8.42 20.53 -19.31
C GLU A 139 -8.28 19.24 -18.49
N SER A 140 -9.39 18.62 -18.05
CA SER A 140 -9.32 17.34 -17.32
C SER A 140 -8.66 16.23 -18.14
N VAL A 141 -8.91 16.20 -19.45
CA VAL A 141 -8.27 15.25 -20.38
C VAL A 141 -6.78 15.57 -20.54
N ALA A 142 -6.42 16.85 -20.63
CA ALA A 142 -5.02 17.28 -20.70
C ALA A 142 -4.27 16.92 -19.41
N ASN A 143 -4.87 17.14 -18.24
CA ASN A 143 -4.32 16.82 -16.93
C ASN A 143 -4.07 15.31 -16.78
N LEU A 144 -5.06 14.48 -17.10
CA LEU A 144 -4.89 13.03 -17.05
C LEU A 144 -3.82 12.57 -18.06
N ARG A 145 -3.77 13.14 -19.28
CA ARG A 145 -2.73 12.80 -20.25
C ARG A 145 -1.33 13.18 -19.74
N ALA A 146 -1.17 14.36 -19.16
CA ALA A 146 0.09 14.82 -18.61
C ALA A 146 0.57 13.95 -17.44
N LEU A 147 -0.36 13.52 -16.57
CA LEU A 147 -0.07 12.57 -15.48
C LEU A 147 0.40 11.22 -16.03
N LEU A 148 -0.30 10.66 -17.01
CA LEU A 148 0.04 9.36 -17.60
C LEU A 148 1.37 9.39 -18.34
N GLN A 149 1.63 10.45 -19.11
CA GLN A 149 2.94 10.67 -19.75
C GLN A 149 4.06 10.84 -18.73
N SER A 150 3.77 11.52 -17.62
CA SER A 150 4.71 11.64 -16.51
C SER A 150 5.01 10.29 -15.85
N ALA A 151 4.01 9.42 -15.73
CA ALA A 151 4.20 8.06 -15.23
C ALA A 151 5.07 7.22 -16.16
N GLU A 152 4.81 7.25 -17.47
CA GLU A 152 5.65 6.57 -18.45
C GLU A 152 7.09 7.09 -18.46
N ALA A 153 7.27 8.40 -18.39
CA ALA A 153 8.59 9.02 -18.33
C ALA A 153 9.35 8.74 -17.03
N SER A 154 8.64 8.34 -15.97
CA SER A 154 9.21 7.99 -14.66
C SER A 154 9.48 6.48 -14.51
N ALA A 155 9.09 5.67 -15.50
CA ALA A 155 9.18 4.23 -15.40
C ALA A 155 10.64 3.76 -15.23
N PRO A 156 10.90 2.72 -14.39
CA PRO A 156 9.94 2.00 -13.58
C PRO A 156 9.46 2.81 -12.38
N CYS A 157 8.15 2.84 -12.16
CA CYS A 157 7.53 3.56 -11.05
C CYS A 157 6.23 2.90 -10.61
N LEU A 158 5.75 3.31 -9.43
CA LEU A 158 4.42 3.01 -8.96
C LEU A 158 3.47 4.18 -9.26
N LEU A 159 2.29 3.89 -9.80
CA LEU A 159 1.19 4.85 -9.93
C LEU A 159 0.12 4.48 -8.92
N PHE A 160 -0.19 5.37 -7.98
CA PHE A 160 -1.13 5.11 -6.89
C PHE A 160 -2.37 5.99 -7.00
N TRP A 161 -3.54 5.36 -7.02
CA TRP A 161 -4.85 6.00 -6.95
C TRP A 161 -5.50 5.68 -5.61
N ASP A 162 -5.56 6.67 -4.72
CA ASP A 162 -6.18 6.52 -3.39
C ASP A 162 -7.70 6.75 -3.48
N ASP A 163 -8.48 6.03 -2.66
CA ASP A 163 -9.96 6.10 -2.62
C ASP A 163 -10.64 6.26 -4.00
N TYR A 164 -10.24 5.43 -4.96
CA TYR A 164 -10.63 5.58 -6.35
C TYR A 164 -12.13 5.32 -6.59
N ASP A 165 -12.84 4.73 -5.63
CA ASP A 165 -14.30 4.60 -5.67
C ASP A 165 -15.01 5.96 -5.62
N LYS A 166 -14.39 6.99 -5.03
CA LYS A 166 -14.92 8.37 -5.04
C LYS A 166 -15.03 8.94 -6.46
N ALA A 167 -14.19 8.48 -7.39
CA ALA A 167 -14.24 8.86 -8.80
C ALA A 167 -15.56 8.49 -9.49
N PHE A 168 -16.26 7.47 -8.96
CA PHE A 168 -17.49 6.94 -9.56
C PHE A 168 -18.73 7.20 -8.70
N ALA A 169 -18.56 7.51 -7.41
CA ALA A 169 -19.67 7.85 -6.52
C ALA A 169 -20.41 9.13 -6.95
N SER A 170 -19.73 10.06 -7.62
CA SER A 170 -20.30 11.30 -8.16
C SER A 170 -21.16 11.07 -9.41
N ALA A 171 -20.89 9.99 -10.17
CA ALA A 171 -21.58 9.68 -11.41
C ALA A 171 -23.06 9.26 -11.22
N ASP A 172 -23.44 8.82 -10.00
CA ASP A 172 -24.82 8.48 -9.64
C ASP A 172 -25.70 9.73 -9.40
N LEU A 173 -25.12 10.92 -9.22
CA LEU A 173 -25.83 12.17 -8.91
C LEU A 173 -26.17 12.99 -10.17
N SER A 174 -26.80 12.37 -11.17
CA SER A 174 -27.74 13.00 -12.12
C SER A 174 -27.37 14.26 -12.95
N LYS A 175 -26.14 14.81 -12.91
CA LYS A 175 -25.70 15.91 -13.80
C LYS A 175 -24.21 15.76 -14.13
N ASP A 176 -23.90 15.65 -15.43
CA ASP A 176 -22.57 15.51 -16.06
C ASP A 176 -21.84 14.16 -15.98
N THR A 177 -22.32 13.18 -16.76
CA THR A 177 -21.78 11.81 -16.85
C THR A 177 -20.90 11.53 -18.09
N GLY A 178 -20.58 12.54 -18.91
CA GLY A 178 -19.82 12.35 -20.16
C GLY A 178 -18.30 12.40 -19.97
N GLU A 179 -17.80 13.38 -19.22
CA GLU A 179 -16.37 13.63 -19.07
C GLU A 179 -15.69 12.60 -18.17
N GLU A 180 -16.28 12.25 -17.02
CA GLU A 180 -15.74 11.22 -16.12
C GLU A 180 -15.63 9.85 -16.81
N LYS A 181 -16.66 9.45 -17.58
CA LYS A 181 -16.62 8.22 -18.39
C LYS A 181 -15.52 8.27 -19.44
N LYS A 182 -15.31 9.42 -20.07
CA LYS A 182 -14.23 9.62 -21.05
C LYS A 182 -12.85 9.52 -20.39
N LEU A 183 -12.66 10.11 -19.21
CA LEU A 183 -11.41 10.02 -18.43
C LEU A 183 -11.15 8.57 -17.98
N ALA A 184 -12.17 7.89 -17.46
CA ALA A 184 -12.08 6.48 -17.08
C ALA A 184 -11.74 5.60 -18.29
N GLY A 185 -12.37 5.84 -19.44
CA GLY A 185 -12.04 5.19 -20.70
C GLY A 185 -10.58 5.42 -21.13
N MET A 186 -10.08 6.66 -21.02
CA MET A 186 -8.69 6.97 -21.34
C MET A 186 -7.70 6.26 -20.41
N LEU A 187 -7.99 6.22 -19.11
CA LEU A 187 -7.19 5.46 -18.14
C LEU A 187 -7.19 3.96 -18.47
N LEU A 188 -8.34 3.40 -18.83
CA LEU A 188 -8.47 1.99 -19.21
C LEU A 188 -7.65 1.65 -20.44
N THR A 189 -7.74 2.45 -21.51
CA THR A 189 -6.93 2.28 -22.72
C THR A 189 -5.45 2.35 -22.39
N TRP A 190 -5.02 3.37 -21.64
CA TRP A 190 -3.64 3.50 -21.21
C TRP A 190 -3.17 2.31 -20.35
N LEU A 191 -4.03 1.79 -19.48
CA LEU A 191 -3.71 0.61 -18.67
C LEU A 191 -3.43 -0.63 -19.53
N GLN A 192 -3.96 -0.70 -20.76
CA GLN A 192 -3.75 -1.80 -21.68
C GLN A 192 -2.55 -1.60 -22.60
N ASP A 193 -2.37 -0.39 -23.10
CA ASP A 193 -1.47 -0.09 -24.22
C ASP A 193 -0.07 0.35 -23.76
N ARG A 194 0.10 0.71 -22.48
CA ARG A 194 1.41 1.16 -21.99
C ARG A 194 2.46 0.06 -22.10
N THR A 195 3.64 0.45 -22.57
CA THR A 195 4.82 -0.41 -22.68
C THR A 195 5.82 -0.26 -21.54
N PRO A 196 6.02 0.94 -20.92
CA PRO A 196 6.98 1.08 -19.84
C PRO A 196 6.50 0.39 -18.55
N PRO A 197 7.42 -0.11 -17.69
CA PRO A 197 7.09 -0.84 -16.47
C PRO A 197 6.52 0.08 -15.37
N VAL A 198 5.24 0.45 -15.50
CA VAL A 198 4.50 1.22 -14.50
C VAL A 198 3.52 0.30 -13.79
N TYR A 199 3.69 0.10 -12.48
CA TYR A 199 2.79 -0.74 -11.70
C TYR A 199 1.73 0.13 -11.00
N THR A 200 0.45 -0.12 -11.30
CA THR A 200 -0.65 0.69 -10.79
C THR A 200 -1.28 0.05 -9.55
N ILE A 201 -1.34 0.78 -8.43
CA ILE A 201 -2.07 0.38 -7.23
C ILE A 201 -3.31 1.26 -7.10
N VAL A 202 -4.47 0.64 -6.92
CA VAL A 202 -5.73 1.35 -6.72
C VAL A 202 -6.35 0.89 -5.42
N THR A 203 -6.76 1.82 -4.55
CA THR A 203 -7.49 1.46 -3.32
C THR A 203 -8.96 1.81 -3.43
N LEU A 204 -9.82 0.91 -2.96
CA LEU A 204 -11.26 1.06 -2.95
C LEU A 204 -11.84 0.69 -1.59
N ASN A 205 -12.84 1.43 -1.13
CA ASN A 205 -13.65 1.03 0.01
C ASN A 205 -14.95 0.34 -0.44
N ARG A 206 -15.43 0.62 -1.67
CA ARG A 206 -16.67 0.09 -2.24
C ARG A 206 -16.45 -0.51 -3.64
N ILE A 207 -16.34 -1.83 -3.70
CA ILE A 207 -16.13 -2.57 -4.96
C ILE A 207 -17.28 -2.46 -5.97
N ASN A 208 -18.51 -2.16 -5.51
CA ASN A 208 -19.68 -2.07 -6.39
C ASN A 208 -19.73 -0.78 -7.21
N GLN A 209 -18.94 0.24 -6.83
CA GLN A 209 -18.92 1.54 -7.51
C GLN A 209 -18.00 1.55 -8.72
N ILE A 210 -17.10 0.57 -8.85
CA ILE A 210 -16.18 0.52 -10.00
C ILE A 210 -16.74 -0.32 -11.16
N PRO A 211 -16.62 0.17 -12.41
CA PRO A 211 -17.05 -0.58 -13.59
C PRO A 211 -16.40 -1.97 -13.69
N PRO A 212 -17.14 -3.03 -14.09
CA PRO A 212 -16.57 -4.37 -14.30
C PRO A 212 -15.41 -4.40 -15.29
N GLU A 213 -15.42 -3.51 -16.28
CA GLU A 213 -14.36 -3.36 -17.28
C GLU A 213 -13.03 -3.04 -16.61
N LEU A 214 -13.04 -2.14 -15.62
CA LEU A 214 -11.86 -1.75 -14.86
C LEU A 214 -11.30 -2.93 -14.08
N LYS A 215 -12.15 -3.71 -13.38
CA LYS A 215 -11.72 -4.90 -12.63
C LYS A 215 -10.95 -5.89 -13.51
N ARG A 216 -11.40 -6.08 -14.76
CA ARG A 216 -10.80 -7.00 -15.73
C ARG A 216 -9.48 -6.51 -16.33
N ARG A 217 -9.10 -5.24 -16.14
CA ARG A 217 -7.84 -4.67 -16.66
C ARG A 217 -6.69 -4.75 -15.68
N PHE A 218 -6.97 -4.95 -14.40
CA PHE A 218 -5.97 -5.22 -13.38
C PHE A 218 -5.71 -6.72 -13.29
N ASP A 219 -4.46 -7.09 -12.97
CA ASP A 219 -4.07 -8.49 -12.90
C ASP A 219 -4.67 -9.16 -11.66
N ARG A 220 -4.79 -8.40 -10.56
CA ARG A 220 -5.23 -8.91 -9.26
C ARG A 220 -6.16 -7.94 -8.56
N THR A 221 -7.17 -8.52 -7.91
CA THR A 221 -8.00 -7.83 -6.93
C THR A 221 -7.75 -8.50 -5.58
N ILE A 222 -7.34 -7.70 -4.61
CA ILE A 222 -6.90 -8.16 -3.30
C ILE A 222 -7.77 -7.54 -2.23
N PHE A 223 -8.33 -8.38 -1.38
CA PHE A 223 -9.14 -8.00 -0.26
C PHE A 223 -8.29 -7.90 1.01
N VAL A 224 -8.22 -6.70 1.57
CA VAL A 224 -7.50 -6.32 2.78
C VAL A 224 -8.51 -6.17 3.92
N ASP A 225 -8.74 -7.27 4.65
CA ASP A 225 -9.63 -7.30 5.82
C ASP A 225 -8.89 -6.92 7.11
N LEU A 226 -9.57 -7.06 8.24
CA LEU A 226 -8.98 -6.98 9.56
C LEU A 226 -7.79 -7.96 9.71
N PRO A 227 -6.73 -7.54 10.42
CA PRO A 227 -5.57 -8.38 10.68
C PRO A 227 -5.95 -9.59 11.53
N HIS A 228 -5.35 -10.74 11.22
CA HIS A 228 -5.38 -11.93 12.08
C HIS A 228 -4.57 -11.71 13.37
N GLU A 229 -4.57 -12.67 14.30
CA GLU A 229 -3.99 -12.52 15.63
C GLU A 229 -2.49 -12.18 15.61
N GLY A 230 -1.72 -12.92 14.81
CA GLY A 230 -0.29 -12.66 14.60
C GLY A 230 -0.02 -11.27 14.02
N ALA A 231 -0.78 -10.86 13.01
CA ALA A 231 -0.67 -9.53 12.43
C ALA A 231 -1.02 -8.44 13.45
N ARG A 232 -2.04 -8.65 14.30
CA ARG A 232 -2.39 -7.72 15.39
C ARG A 232 -1.24 -7.55 16.36
N HIS A 233 -0.58 -8.63 16.76
CA HIS A 233 0.61 -8.57 17.61
C HIS A 233 1.71 -7.70 16.98
N ASP A 234 1.99 -7.89 15.69
CA ASP A 234 3.03 -7.12 15.00
C ASP A 234 2.68 -5.64 14.88
N ILE A 235 1.40 -5.33 14.60
CA ILE A 235 0.88 -3.95 14.60
C ILE A 235 1.08 -3.30 15.98
N PHE A 236 0.70 -3.99 17.06
CA PHE A 236 0.97 -3.51 18.42
C PHE A 236 2.47 -3.29 18.64
N GLY A 237 3.31 -4.23 18.23
CA GLY A 237 4.76 -4.15 18.34
C GLY A 237 5.33 -2.89 17.68
N ILE A 238 4.91 -2.58 16.45
CA ILE A 238 5.33 -1.38 15.71
C ILE A 238 4.97 -0.10 16.49
N HIS A 239 3.72 0.02 16.93
CA HIS A 239 3.26 1.22 17.63
C HIS A 239 3.87 1.35 19.04
N LEU A 240 4.00 0.24 19.78
CA LEU A 240 4.62 0.23 21.10
C LEU A 240 6.11 0.56 21.00
N LEU A 241 6.82 0.06 19.99
CA LEU A 241 8.21 0.45 19.75
C LEU A 241 8.32 1.97 19.51
N LYS A 242 7.42 2.57 18.72
CA LYS A 242 7.40 4.02 18.46
C LYS A 242 7.25 4.85 19.75
N TYR A 243 6.38 4.46 20.68
CA TYR A 243 6.04 5.27 21.86
C TYR A 243 6.78 4.87 23.15
N CYS A 244 7.22 3.62 23.26
CA CYS A 244 7.96 3.10 24.42
C CYS A 244 9.47 2.98 24.16
N GLY A 245 9.90 2.90 22.90
CA GLY A 245 11.30 2.62 22.52
C GLY A 245 11.68 1.12 22.60
N ALA A 246 10.78 0.29 23.13
CA ALA A 246 10.90 -1.16 23.19
C ALA A 246 9.51 -1.79 23.21
N ILE A 247 9.40 -3.05 22.79
CA ILE A 247 8.17 -3.82 22.99
C ILE A 247 8.14 -4.27 24.46
N PRO A 248 7.09 -3.96 25.23
CA PRO A 248 6.96 -4.40 26.61
C PRO A 248 7.05 -5.93 26.74
N ASN A 249 7.79 -6.41 27.73
CA ASN A 249 7.94 -7.84 28.01
C ASN A 249 6.74 -8.36 28.82
N TRP A 250 5.56 -8.40 28.19
CA TRP A 250 4.36 -8.98 28.78
C TRP A 250 4.31 -10.50 28.59
N SER A 251 3.57 -11.19 29.46
CA SER A 251 3.41 -12.63 29.33
C SER A 251 2.62 -13.00 28.07
N ASP A 252 2.81 -14.21 27.56
CA ASP A 252 2.02 -14.72 26.43
C ASP A 252 0.50 -14.71 26.74
N ARG A 253 0.12 -14.82 28.02
CA ARG A 253 -1.26 -14.69 28.46
C ARG A 253 -1.80 -13.28 28.27
N ASP A 254 -1.03 -12.28 28.68
CA ASP A 254 -1.39 -10.86 28.56
C ASP A 254 -1.56 -10.46 27.09
N TRP A 255 -0.62 -10.89 26.24
CA TRP A 255 -0.72 -10.70 24.80
C TRP A 255 -1.98 -11.33 24.21
N LYS A 256 -2.31 -12.58 24.58
CA LYS A 256 -3.53 -13.25 24.11
C LYS A 256 -4.80 -12.49 24.51
N ILE A 257 -4.86 -11.99 25.74
CA ILE A 257 -6.00 -11.19 26.22
C ILE A 257 -6.12 -9.92 25.36
N LEU A 258 -5.02 -9.18 25.21
CA LEU A 258 -5.02 -7.94 24.44
C LEU A 258 -5.42 -8.17 22.97
N ILE A 259 -4.84 -9.16 22.32
CA ILE A 259 -5.12 -9.48 20.91
C ILE A 259 -6.59 -9.88 20.72
N SER A 260 -7.14 -10.65 21.66
CA SER A 260 -8.55 -11.06 21.64
C SER A 260 -9.49 -9.85 21.80
N GLU A 261 -9.20 -8.95 22.74
CA GLU A 261 -10.02 -7.76 22.99
C GLU A 261 -10.07 -6.79 21.80
N TYR A 262 -8.97 -6.73 21.04
CA TYR A 262 -8.84 -5.93 19.81
C TYR A 262 -9.19 -6.71 18.53
N GLY A 263 -9.85 -7.87 18.64
CA GLY A 263 -10.17 -8.74 17.50
C GLY A 263 -10.94 -8.07 16.36
N GLU A 264 -11.78 -7.09 16.71
CA GLU A 264 -12.64 -6.37 15.78
C GLU A 264 -12.08 -5.00 15.36
N CYS A 265 -10.86 -4.66 15.81
CA CYS A 265 -10.24 -3.37 15.56
C CYS A 265 -9.41 -3.37 14.27
N THR A 266 -9.49 -2.26 13.56
CA THR A 266 -8.59 -1.94 12.46
C THR A 266 -7.18 -1.58 12.95
N PRO A 267 -6.14 -1.74 12.12
CA PRO A 267 -4.79 -1.26 12.42
C PRO A 267 -4.74 0.21 12.86
N ASP A 268 -5.51 1.08 12.20
CA ASP A 268 -5.59 2.51 12.57
C ASP A 268 -6.15 2.73 13.99
N GLU A 269 -7.19 1.98 14.37
CA GLU A 269 -7.75 2.02 15.73
C GLU A 269 -6.76 1.49 16.78
N ILE A 270 -6.02 0.43 16.46
CA ILE A 270 -4.94 -0.08 17.33
C ILE A 270 -3.87 1.00 17.53
N GLY A 271 -3.38 1.61 16.45
CA GLY A 271 -2.39 2.68 16.52
C GLY A 271 -2.87 3.88 17.36
N LYS A 272 -4.12 4.31 17.17
CA LYS A 272 -4.75 5.37 17.98
C LYS A 272 -4.87 4.97 19.45
N ALA A 273 -5.23 3.73 19.75
CA ALA A 273 -5.33 3.25 21.12
C ALA A 273 -3.96 3.29 21.82
N VAL A 274 -2.90 2.80 21.16
CA VAL A 274 -1.54 2.86 21.72
C VAL A 274 -1.09 4.30 21.95
N TYR A 275 -1.36 5.21 21.01
CA TYR A 275 -1.07 6.63 21.18
C TYR A 275 -1.78 7.23 22.41
N LEU A 276 -3.08 6.98 22.56
CA LEU A 276 -3.85 7.50 23.70
C LEU A 276 -3.38 6.90 25.03
N SER A 277 -2.99 5.62 25.06
CA SER A 277 -2.37 4.99 26.22
C SER A 277 -1.00 5.59 26.54
N ALA A 278 -0.21 5.98 25.53
CA ALA A 278 1.04 6.71 25.72
C ALA A 278 0.81 8.09 26.38
N VAL A 279 -0.19 8.83 25.89
CA VAL A 279 -0.57 10.14 26.46
C VAL A 279 -1.03 9.98 27.91
N ARG A 280 -1.87 8.98 28.20
CA ARG A 280 -2.32 8.67 29.56
C ARG A 280 -1.14 8.35 30.48
N SER A 281 -0.24 7.50 30.02
CA SER A 281 0.94 7.08 30.79
C SER A 281 1.86 8.28 31.10
N TYR A 282 2.10 9.15 30.12
CA TYR A 282 2.82 10.41 30.31
C TYR A 282 2.16 11.31 31.37
N ARG A 283 0.84 11.49 31.31
CA ARG A 283 0.08 12.31 32.29
C ARG A 283 0.13 11.75 33.71
N GLN A 284 0.40 10.45 33.87
CA GLN A 284 0.55 9.79 35.17
C GLN A 284 2.01 9.72 35.64
N GLY A 285 2.94 10.39 34.96
CA GLY A 285 4.37 10.38 35.30
C GLY A 285 5.13 9.12 34.87
N ARG A 286 4.50 8.23 34.08
CA ARG A 286 5.06 6.97 33.58
C ARG A 286 5.57 7.09 32.14
N THR A 287 6.44 8.05 31.86
CA THR A 287 6.89 8.33 30.48
C THR A 287 7.45 7.08 29.79
N ARG A 288 6.96 6.79 28.57
CA ARG A 288 7.34 5.61 27.75
C ARG A 288 7.02 4.25 28.38
N GLN A 289 6.18 4.19 29.40
CA GLN A 289 5.81 2.95 30.08
C GLN A 289 4.32 2.68 29.91
N ILE A 290 3.92 2.17 28.75
CA ILE A 290 2.54 1.74 28.51
C ILE A 290 2.34 0.37 29.18
N THR A 291 1.26 0.22 29.94
CA THR A 291 0.86 -1.07 30.54
C THR A 291 -0.27 -1.72 29.76
N ILE A 292 -0.49 -3.02 29.95
CA ILE A 292 -1.65 -3.70 29.38
C ILE A 292 -2.96 -3.07 29.86
N ASP A 293 -3.04 -2.66 31.14
CA ASP A 293 -4.22 -2.01 31.69
C ASP A 293 -4.53 -0.68 31.02
N ASP A 294 -3.52 0.07 30.59
CA ASP A 294 -3.72 1.30 29.83
C ASP A 294 -4.38 1.02 28.46
N LEU A 295 -4.04 -0.10 27.82
CA LEU A 295 -4.63 -0.50 26.54
C LEU A 295 -6.03 -1.09 26.73
N LEU A 296 -6.22 -1.97 27.71
CA LEU A 296 -7.54 -2.52 28.05
C LEU A 296 -8.52 -1.44 28.51
N TYR A 297 -8.04 -0.43 29.24
CA TYR A 297 -8.81 0.76 29.55
C TYR A 297 -9.23 1.48 28.26
N GLN A 298 -8.27 1.70 27.34
CA GLN A 298 -8.52 2.44 26.11
C GLN A 298 -9.49 1.72 25.19
N ARG A 299 -9.43 0.38 25.12
CA ARG A 299 -10.36 -0.45 24.37
C ARG A 299 -11.82 -0.22 24.77
N LYS A 300 -12.09 0.03 26.05
CA LYS A 300 -13.43 0.31 26.58
C LYS A 300 -13.94 1.72 26.25
N GLN A 301 -13.09 2.61 25.74
CA GLN A 301 -13.46 4.00 25.44
C GLN A 301 -14.05 4.19 24.04
N PHE A 302 -14.03 3.16 23.18
CA PHE A 302 -14.55 3.28 21.81
C PHE A 302 -15.18 1.98 21.32
N THR A 303 -16.10 2.13 20.37
CA THR A 303 -16.68 1.01 19.62
C THR A 303 -15.89 0.85 18.31
N PRO A 304 -15.33 -0.34 18.03
CA PRO A 304 -14.62 -0.59 16.77
C PRO A 304 -15.53 -0.35 15.56
N ALA A 305 -14.95 0.17 14.47
CA ALA A 305 -15.66 0.44 13.23
C ALA A 305 -16.34 -0.82 12.67
N ASN A 306 -15.75 -2.00 12.88
CA ASN A 306 -16.35 -3.26 12.44
C ASN A 306 -17.66 -3.61 13.18
N ILE A 307 -17.74 -3.23 14.44
CA ILE A 307 -18.93 -3.43 15.27
C ILE A 307 -19.96 -2.32 15.01
N ALA A 308 -19.52 -1.09 14.75
CA ALA A 308 -20.40 0.03 14.52
C ALA A 308 -21.16 -0.08 13.18
N ASN A 309 -20.51 -0.60 12.12
CA ASN A 309 -21.08 -0.70 10.77
C ASN A 309 -21.00 -2.12 10.17
N PRO A 310 -21.61 -3.14 10.81
CA PRO A 310 -21.42 -4.54 10.43
C PRO A 310 -22.02 -4.84 9.06
N ALA A 311 -23.16 -4.24 8.70
CA ALA A 311 -23.81 -4.46 7.41
C ALA A 311 -22.95 -3.96 6.24
N GLN A 312 -22.32 -2.80 6.39
CA GLN A 312 -21.44 -2.24 5.36
C GLN A 312 -20.22 -3.14 5.16
N ILE A 313 -19.58 -3.58 6.24
CA ILE A 313 -18.36 -4.40 6.14
C ILE A 313 -18.68 -5.79 5.63
N GLN A 314 -19.79 -6.39 6.06
CA GLN A 314 -20.25 -7.65 5.50
C GLN A 314 -20.58 -7.54 4.01
N SER A 315 -21.16 -6.42 3.58
CA SER A 315 -21.37 -6.15 2.15
C SER A 315 -20.04 -6.10 1.39
N ILE A 316 -19.03 -5.41 1.92
CA ILE A 316 -17.69 -5.38 1.29
C ILE A 316 -17.10 -6.80 1.19
N ARG A 317 -17.19 -7.60 2.27
CA ARG A 317 -16.72 -9.00 2.29
C ARG A 317 -17.45 -9.86 1.26
N ASN A 318 -18.78 -9.79 1.22
CA ASN A 318 -19.61 -10.54 0.29
C ASN A 318 -19.27 -10.20 -1.17
N ASN A 319 -19.08 -8.92 -1.47
CA ASN A 319 -18.75 -8.46 -2.82
C ASN A 319 -17.29 -8.75 -3.21
N SER A 320 -16.45 -9.10 -2.23
CA SER A 320 -15.02 -9.43 -2.43
C SER A 320 -14.74 -10.93 -2.31
N LYS A 321 -15.77 -11.79 -2.36
CA LYS A 321 -15.64 -13.24 -2.14
C LYS A 321 -14.62 -13.93 -3.06
N PHE A 322 -14.44 -13.42 -4.28
CA PHE A 322 -13.50 -13.97 -5.27
C PHE A 322 -12.15 -13.22 -5.32
N ALA A 323 -11.97 -12.19 -4.49
CA ALA A 323 -10.70 -11.49 -4.39
C ALA A 323 -9.70 -12.34 -3.59
N LEU A 324 -8.42 -12.22 -3.93
CA LEU A 324 -7.34 -12.84 -3.15
C LEU A 324 -7.26 -12.16 -1.78
N LYS A 325 -7.06 -12.90 -0.71
CA LYS A 325 -6.81 -12.29 0.60
C LYS A 325 -5.43 -11.63 0.63
N ALA A 326 -5.32 -10.49 1.30
CA ALA A 326 -4.05 -9.78 1.49
C ALA A 326 -3.09 -10.50 2.44
N SER A 327 -3.61 -11.40 3.26
CA SER A 327 -2.89 -12.20 4.24
C SER A 327 -3.16 -13.70 4.03
N SER A 328 -2.15 -14.52 4.30
CA SER A 328 -2.32 -15.96 4.45
C SER A 328 -2.96 -16.30 5.80
N ASP A 329 -3.30 -17.58 5.99
CA ASP A 329 -3.85 -18.04 7.26
C ASP A 329 -2.84 -17.91 8.41
N ASP A 330 -3.32 -17.63 9.62
CA ASP A 330 -2.45 -17.35 10.76
C ASP A 330 -1.64 -18.59 11.19
N ARG A 331 -0.31 -18.50 11.01
CA ARG A 331 0.67 -19.50 11.45
C ARG A 331 1.42 -19.11 12.73
N SER A 332 1.09 -17.95 13.32
CA SER A 332 1.74 -17.45 14.52
C SER A 332 1.34 -18.25 15.76
N LYS A 333 2.13 -18.11 16.83
CA LYS A 333 1.79 -18.65 18.15
C LYS A 333 0.54 -18.01 18.78
N TRP A 334 0.04 -16.93 18.19
CA TRP A 334 -1.10 -16.15 18.66
C TRP A 334 -2.43 -16.61 18.06
N ARG A 335 -2.39 -17.47 17.03
CA ARG A 335 -3.60 -17.98 16.37
C ARG A 335 -4.59 -18.55 17.38
N VAL A 336 -5.87 -18.26 17.18
CA VAL A 336 -6.94 -18.96 17.92
C VAL A 336 -7.08 -20.35 17.31
N GLU A 337 -6.92 -21.40 18.11
CA GLU A 337 -7.20 -22.75 17.62
C GLU A 337 -8.72 -22.91 17.43
N PRO A 338 -9.17 -23.46 16.28
CA PRO A 338 -10.58 -23.73 16.08
C PRO A 338 -11.05 -24.70 17.17
N ASP A 339 -12.24 -24.41 17.72
CA ASP A 339 -12.88 -25.20 18.77
C ASP A 339 -12.86 -26.70 18.37
N PRO A 340 -12.41 -27.62 19.26
CA PRO A 340 -12.36 -29.05 18.99
C PRO A 340 -13.66 -29.63 18.38
N ILE A 341 -14.80 -29.03 18.72
CA ILE A 341 -16.12 -29.41 18.20
C ILE A 341 -16.19 -29.24 16.68
N PHE A 342 -15.61 -28.17 16.12
CA PHE A 342 -15.58 -27.92 14.67
C PHE A 342 -14.61 -28.84 13.91
N LYS A 343 -13.49 -29.25 14.52
CA LYS A 343 -12.59 -30.27 13.93
C LYS A 343 -13.29 -31.60 13.73
N THR A 344 -14.19 -31.96 14.65
CA THR A 344 -14.96 -33.21 14.58
C THR A 344 -16.03 -33.18 13.48
N MET A 345 -16.57 -32.01 13.13
CA MET A 345 -17.57 -31.85 12.06
C MET A 345 -16.97 -31.79 10.64
N LEU A 346 -15.77 -31.23 10.48
CA LEU A 346 -15.08 -31.15 9.18
C LEU A 346 -14.28 -32.42 8.83
N GLY A 347 -14.19 -33.38 9.76
CA GLY A 347 -13.53 -34.66 9.58
C GLY A 347 -14.46 -35.82 9.20
N ARG A 348 -15.64 -35.55 8.64
CA ARG A 348 -16.56 -36.56 8.08
C ARG A 348 -16.79 -36.35 6.60
#